data_AF-A0A963VC28-F1
#
_entry.id   AF-A0A963VC28-F1
#
_cell.length_a   1.000
_cell.length_b   1.000
_cell.length_c   1.000
_cell.angle_alpha   90.00
_cell.angle_beta   90.00
_cell.angle_gamma   90.00
#
_symmetry.space_group_name_H-M   'P 1'
#
loop_
_entity.id
_entity.type
_entity.pdbx_description
1 polymer ?
#
loop_
_entity_poly.entity_id
_entity_poly.type
_entity_poly.pdbx_seq_one_letter_code
_entity_poly.pdbx_strand_id
1 'polypeptide(L)'
;GQKISKSKGNGLTIDEWLTYAATESLGYFMYQKPKTAKRLWWDVIPKAVDEYHQQLRAFPDQDEAGKLANPVWHIHNGNPPVSDMVVPFAMLLNLASVAGAKDKSGLWGFIKRYAPDATPEANPQLDQAAEFAVRYFNDFVAPSRSFRAPTDKERAAMEDLVARLGVWDGGLDAEALQSMVFAVGKDHGFEPLRDWFTALYEVLLGASQGPRFGGFIALYGVDETIALIGRALAGDLAA
;
A
#
# COMPACT_ATOMS: atom_id res chain seq x y z
N GLY A 1 21.87 -18.86 5.05
CA GLY A 1 21.02 -18.15 4.09
C GLY A 1 20.58 -19.12 3.02
N GLN A 2 19.32 -19.53 3.05
CA GLN A 2 18.72 -20.29 1.96
C GLN A 2 17.61 -19.47 1.31
N LYS A 3 17.74 -19.36 0.00
CA LYS A 3 16.80 -18.76 -0.94
C LYS A 3 15.50 -19.55 -0.84
N ILE A 4 14.41 -18.93 -0.37
CA ILE A 4 13.11 -19.59 -0.33
C ILE A 4 12.63 -19.72 -1.78
N SER A 5 12.70 -20.96 -2.26
CA SER A 5 12.32 -21.38 -3.60
C SER A 5 10.80 -21.33 -3.76
N LYS A 6 10.37 -20.70 -4.85
CA LYS A 6 9.04 -20.85 -5.46
C LYS A 6 8.82 -22.33 -5.82
N SER A 7 8.13 -23.10 -4.97
CA SER A 7 7.36 -24.26 -5.44
C SER A 7 6.27 -24.63 -4.45
N LYS A 8 5.02 -24.50 -4.90
CA LYS A 8 3.85 -25.32 -4.56
C LYS A 8 3.92 -26.03 -3.19
N GLY A 9 3.60 -25.33 -2.09
CA GLY A 9 3.38 -26.01 -0.80
C GLY A 9 3.35 -25.14 0.46
N ASN A 10 4.12 -24.06 0.54
CA ASN A 10 4.38 -23.44 1.86
C ASN A 10 3.31 -22.42 2.25
N GLY A 11 2.49 -22.80 3.24
CA GLY A 11 1.77 -21.81 4.04
C GLY A 11 2.74 -20.95 4.84
N LEU A 12 2.34 -19.71 5.08
CA LEU A 12 3.02 -18.77 5.96
C LEU A 12 2.97 -19.33 7.40
N THR A 13 4.09 -19.38 8.10
CA THR A 13 4.14 -19.75 9.53
C THR A 13 3.74 -18.57 10.43
N ILE A 14 3.48 -18.85 11.72
CA ILE A 14 3.18 -17.80 12.69
C ILE A 14 4.39 -16.86 12.87
N ASP A 15 5.60 -17.41 13.03
CA ASP A 15 6.81 -16.60 13.21
C ASP A 15 7.11 -15.72 11.99
N GLU A 16 6.86 -16.26 10.80
CA GLU A 16 6.92 -15.47 9.57
C GLU A 16 5.86 -14.36 9.56
N TRP A 17 4.61 -14.60 9.99
CA TRP A 17 3.61 -13.53 10.11
C TRP A 17 4.09 -12.41 11.03
N LEU A 18 4.58 -12.77 12.21
CA LEU A 18 5.02 -11.82 13.23
C LEU A 18 6.24 -11.00 12.81
N THR A 19 6.91 -11.39 11.73
CA THR A 19 7.98 -10.60 11.11
C THR A 19 7.43 -9.38 10.35
N TYR A 20 6.18 -9.42 9.88
CA TYR A 20 5.58 -8.39 9.00
C TYR A 20 4.23 -7.85 9.48
N ALA A 21 3.72 -8.29 10.63
CA ALA A 21 2.52 -7.74 11.22
C ALA A 21 2.39 -8.11 12.70
N ALA A 22 1.64 -7.30 13.45
CA ALA A 22 1.42 -7.50 14.87
C ALA A 22 0.59 -8.76 15.16
N THR A 23 0.79 -9.36 16.34
CA THR A 23 0.11 -10.57 16.84
C THR A 23 -1.40 -10.43 16.83
N GLU A 24 -1.91 -9.22 17.05
CA GLU A 24 -3.34 -8.91 17.12
C GLU A 24 -4.03 -9.09 15.76
N SER A 25 -3.35 -8.75 14.65
CA SER A 25 -3.88 -8.98 13.31
C SER A 25 -3.92 -10.48 12.96
N LEU A 26 -2.96 -11.26 13.45
CA LEU A 26 -2.99 -12.72 13.37
C LEU A 26 -4.15 -13.28 14.21
N GLY A 27 -4.32 -12.79 15.44
CA GLY A 27 -5.42 -13.16 16.33
C GLY A 27 -6.77 -12.88 15.68
N TYR A 28 -6.91 -11.72 15.03
CA TYR A 28 -8.09 -11.38 14.25
C TYR A 28 -8.34 -12.36 13.09
N PHE A 29 -7.32 -12.65 12.29
CA PHE A 29 -7.42 -13.60 11.18
C PHE A 29 -7.82 -15.02 11.65
N MET A 30 -7.30 -15.45 12.80
CA MET A 30 -7.64 -16.73 13.43
C MET A 30 -9.05 -16.75 14.02
N TYR A 31 -9.50 -15.64 14.59
CA TYR A 31 -10.85 -15.51 15.15
C TYR A 31 -11.92 -15.63 14.06
N GLN A 32 -11.68 -15.06 12.88
CA GLN A 32 -12.59 -15.24 11.75
C GLN A 32 -12.79 -16.73 11.48
N LYS A 33 -14.02 -17.24 11.28
CA LYS A 33 -14.29 -18.64 10.89
C LYS A 33 -13.48 -19.71 11.70
N PRO A 34 -13.67 -19.80 13.03
CA PRO A 34 -12.82 -20.62 13.91
C PRO A 34 -12.97 -22.13 13.68
N LYS A 35 -14.05 -22.55 13.01
CA LYS A 35 -14.33 -23.97 12.67
C LYS A 35 -13.65 -24.43 11.37
N THR A 36 -12.90 -23.55 10.70
CA THR A 36 -12.27 -23.86 9.41
C THR A 36 -10.75 -23.88 9.54
N ALA A 37 -10.10 -24.86 8.92
CA ALA A 37 -8.65 -24.88 8.83
C ALA A 37 -8.16 -23.61 8.12
N LYS A 38 -7.34 -22.83 8.82
CA LYS A 38 -6.79 -21.59 8.31
C LYS A 38 -5.55 -21.88 7.51
N ARG A 39 -5.58 -21.53 6.23
CA ARG A 39 -4.37 -21.42 5.44
C ARG A 39 -3.82 -20.03 5.67
N LEU A 40 -2.56 -19.94 6.05
CA LEU A 40 -1.82 -18.69 6.11
C LEU A 40 -1.09 -18.51 4.78
N TRP A 41 -1.19 -17.33 4.19
CA TRP A 41 -0.46 -16.95 2.97
C TRP A 41 -0.18 -15.45 2.98
N TRP A 42 0.89 -15.03 2.31
CA TRP A 42 1.43 -13.67 2.39
C TRP A 42 0.40 -12.57 2.10
N ASP A 43 -0.40 -12.72 1.04
CA ASP A 43 -1.37 -11.72 0.60
C ASP A 43 -2.51 -11.48 1.60
N VAL A 44 -2.66 -12.31 2.64
CA VAL A 44 -3.70 -12.12 3.67
C VAL A 44 -3.28 -11.17 4.78
N ILE A 45 -1.97 -10.95 4.97
CA ILE A 45 -1.44 -10.08 6.03
C ILE A 45 -2.03 -8.66 5.92
N PRO A 46 -1.95 -7.97 4.75
CA PRO A 46 -2.37 -6.58 4.70
C PRO A 46 -3.85 -6.40 5.02
N LYS A 47 -4.66 -7.32 4.49
CA LYS A 47 -6.10 -7.36 4.74
C LYS A 47 -6.42 -7.60 6.21
N ALA A 48 -5.74 -8.55 6.86
CA ALA A 48 -5.98 -8.85 8.26
C ALA A 48 -5.61 -7.69 9.19
N VAL A 49 -4.51 -6.98 8.90
CA VAL A 49 -4.12 -5.76 9.63
C VAL A 49 -5.20 -4.68 9.47
N ASP A 50 -5.61 -4.38 8.24
CA ASP A 50 -6.60 -3.34 7.96
C ASP A 50 -7.97 -3.64 8.59
N GLU A 51 -8.46 -4.88 8.45
CA GLU A 51 -9.73 -5.30 9.03
C GLU A 51 -9.68 -5.29 10.56
N TYR A 52 -8.56 -5.69 11.18
CA TYR A 52 -8.39 -5.59 12.63
C TYR A 52 -8.52 -4.15 13.13
N HIS A 53 -7.81 -3.19 12.52
CA HIS A 53 -7.90 -1.79 12.91
C HIS A 53 -9.27 -1.17 12.57
N GLN A 54 -9.95 -1.66 11.53
CA GLN A 54 -11.34 -1.29 11.26
C GLN A 54 -12.27 -1.72 12.41
N GLN A 55 -12.10 -2.94 12.93
CA GLN A 55 -12.88 -3.39 14.09
C GLN A 55 -12.62 -2.57 15.34
N LEU A 56 -11.35 -2.19 15.60
CA LEU A 56 -11.00 -1.32 16.73
C LEU A 56 -11.66 0.06 16.60
N ARG A 57 -11.67 0.67 15.40
CA ARG A 57 -12.31 1.97 15.18
C ARG A 57 -13.82 1.93 15.35
N ALA A 58 -14.47 0.83 14.95
CA ALA A 58 -15.92 0.69 15.08
C ALA A 58 -16.36 0.34 16.51
N PHE A 59 -15.48 -0.24 17.33
CA PHE A 59 -15.82 -0.78 18.65
C PHE A 59 -16.44 0.25 19.63
N PRO A 60 -15.92 1.49 19.78
CA PRO A 60 -16.44 2.45 20.76
C PRO A 60 -17.92 2.81 20.54
N ASP A 61 -18.32 2.91 19.27
CA ASP A 61 -19.64 3.37 18.82
C ASP A 61 -20.71 2.27 18.83
N GLN A 62 -20.34 1.04 19.14
CA GLN A 62 -21.25 -0.09 19.23
C GLN A 62 -22.00 -0.13 20.58
N ASP A 63 -23.24 -0.63 20.53
CA ASP A 63 -23.99 -1.02 21.72
C ASP A 63 -23.38 -2.27 22.39
N GLU A 64 -23.90 -2.68 23.54
CA GLU A 64 -23.33 -3.79 24.30
C GLU A 64 -23.33 -5.11 23.51
N ALA A 65 -24.43 -5.39 22.81
CA ALA A 65 -24.54 -6.57 21.95
C ALA A 65 -23.52 -6.54 20.80
N GLY A 66 -23.36 -5.38 20.14
CA GLY A 66 -22.37 -5.17 19.09
C GLY A 66 -20.93 -5.31 19.60
N LYS A 67 -20.62 -4.77 20.79
CA LYS A 67 -19.31 -4.92 21.42
C LYS A 67 -18.97 -6.37 21.73
N LEU A 68 -19.93 -7.14 22.25
CA LEU A 68 -19.75 -8.58 22.51
C LEU A 68 -19.64 -9.41 21.22
N ALA A 69 -20.23 -8.94 20.12
CA ALA A 69 -20.09 -9.58 18.81
C ALA A 69 -18.81 -9.19 18.07
N ASN A 70 -18.11 -8.14 18.51
CA ASN A 70 -16.91 -7.63 17.86
C ASN A 70 -15.70 -8.52 18.21
N PRO A 71 -14.97 -9.06 17.21
CA PRO A 71 -13.79 -9.90 17.44
C PRO A 71 -12.73 -9.28 18.37
N VAL A 72 -12.55 -7.95 18.33
CA VAL A 72 -11.53 -7.28 19.14
C VAL A 72 -11.81 -7.34 20.63
N TRP A 73 -13.08 -7.47 21.03
CA TRP A 73 -13.44 -7.70 22.43
C TRP A 73 -12.80 -8.99 22.96
N HIS A 74 -12.89 -10.07 22.18
CA HIS A 74 -12.35 -11.37 22.58
C HIS A 74 -10.82 -11.43 22.52
N ILE A 75 -10.22 -10.77 21.52
CA ILE A 75 -8.76 -10.71 21.39
C ILE A 75 -8.13 -9.96 22.57
N HIS A 76 -8.81 -8.94 23.09
CA HIS A 76 -8.32 -8.06 24.15
C HIS A 76 -8.98 -8.29 25.51
N ASN A 77 -9.67 -9.41 25.71
CA ASN A 77 -10.34 -9.77 26.97
C ASN A 77 -11.25 -8.65 27.52
N GLY A 78 -12.02 -8.01 26.65
CA GLY A 78 -12.95 -6.94 26.99
C GLY A 78 -12.34 -5.54 27.12
N ASN A 79 -11.03 -5.38 26.90
CA ASN A 79 -10.36 -4.08 26.92
C ASN A 79 -9.64 -3.74 25.60
N PRO A 80 -10.35 -3.60 24.46
CA PRO A 80 -9.70 -3.28 23.19
C PRO A 80 -8.99 -1.91 23.23
N PRO A 81 -7.78 -1.79 22.66
CA PRO A 81 -7.10 -0.52 22.52
C PRO A 81 -7.79 0.37 21.49
N VAL A 82 -7.54 1.68 21.56
CA VAL A 82 -7.89 2.59 20.48
C VAL A 82 -6.88 2.42 19.34
N SER A 83 -7.37 2.36 18.11
CA SER A 83 -6.47 2.33 16.95
C SER A 83 -5.87 3.71 16.69
N ASP A 84 -4.54 3.80 16.67
CA ASP A 84 -3.81 5.00 16.25
C ASP A 84 -3.41 4.97 14.76
N MET A 85 -3.86 3.96 14.01
CA MET A 85 -3.64 3.81 12.57
C MET A 85 -4.51 4.82 11.80
N VAL A 86 -3.96 6.01 11.57
CA VAL A 86 -4.59 7.07 10.77
C VAL A 86 -4.57 6.80 9.26
N VAL A 87 -3.78 5.81 8.83
CA VAL A 87 -3.74 5.30 7.45
C VAL A 87 -3.81 3.77 7.44
N PRO A 88 -4.41 3.16 6.40
CA PRO A 88 -4.40 1.70 6.24
C PRO A 88 -2.98 1.13 6.03
N PHE A 89 -2.72 -0.10 6.47
CA PHE A 89 -1.49 -0.83 6.20
C PHE A 89 -1.25 -1.04 4.71
N ALA A 90 -2.31 -1.29 3.92
CA ALA A 90 -2.19 -1.35 2.47
C ALA A 90 -1.61 -0.05 1.87
N MET A 91 -1.92 1.11 2.46
CA MET A 91 -1.36 2.41 2.08
C MET A 91 0.15 2.47 2.38
N LEU A 92 0.58 1.97 3.54
CA LEU A 92 1.99 1.90 3.92
C LEU A 92 2.81 1.01 2.97
N LEU A 93 2.25 -0.13 2.55
CA LEU A 93 2.89 -0.99 1.57
C LEU A 93 3.07 -0.29 0.22
N ASN A 94 2.06 0.48 -0.22
CA ASN A 94 2.17 1.28 -1.43
C ASN A 94 3.24 2.38 -1.32
N LEU A 95 3.30 3.07 -0.18
CA LEU A 95 4.34 4.06 0.10
C LEU A 95 5.74 3.44 0.10
N ALA A 96 5.91 2.30 0.76
CA ALA A 96 7.22 1.64 0.87
C ALA A 96 7.71 1.21 -0.52
N SER A 97 6.76 0.72 -1.33
CA SER A 97 6.94 0.45 -2.74
C SER A 97 7.52 1.67 -3.45
N VAL A 98 6.82 2.79 -3.47
CA VAL A 98 7.20 3.89 -4.39
C VAL A 98 8.38 4.70 -3.86
N ALA A 99 8.45 4.93 -2.56
CA ALA A 99 9.56 5.64 -1.94
C ALA A 99 10.91 4.91 -2.12
N GLY A 100 10.89 3.61 -2.46
CA GLY A 100 12.06 2.75 -2.33
C GLY A 100 12.63 2.83 -0.90
N ALA A 101 11.73 3.01 0.07
CA ALA A 101 12.10 3.36 1.44
C ALA A 101 12.94 2.22 2.01
N LYS A 102 14.21 2.51 2.29
CA LYS A 102 15.13 1.55 2.90
C LYS A 102 14.82 1.33 4.38
N ASP A 103 14.16 2.31 5.00
CA ASP A 103 13.78 2.33 6.40
C ASP A 103 12.48 3.14 6.62
N LYS A 104 11.94 3.06 7.84
CA LYS A 104 10.68 3.73 8.20
C LYS A 104 10.77 5.26 8.22
N SER A 105 11.96 5.86 8.31
CA SER A 105 12.12 7.32 8.33
C SER A 105 11.72 7.93 7.00
N GLY A 106 12.07 7.27 5.89
CA GLY A 106 11.62 7.65 4.54
C GLY A 106 10.10 7.55 4.41
N LEU A 107 9.48 6.54 5.02
CA LEU A 107 8.03 6.35 5.00
C LEU A 107 7.28 7.46 5.77
N TRP A 108 7.81 7.86 6.92
CA TRP A 108 7.22 8.92 7.75
C TRP A 108 7.15 10.29 7.06
N GLY A 109 8.08 10.58 6.14
CA GLY A 109 8.00 11.77 5.30
C GLY A 109 6.70 11.83 4.47
N PHE A 110 6.28 10.70 3.92
CA PHE A 110 5.02 10.59 3.17
C PHE A 110 3.80 10.52 4.08
N ILE A 111 3.88 9.77 5.18
CA ILE A 111 2.79 9.69 6.17
C ILE A 111 2.42 11.08 6.66
N LYS A 112 3.40 11.93 7.02
CA LYS A 112 3.16 13.31 7.49
C LYS A 112 2.53 14.23 6.45
N ARG A 113 2.66 13.94 5.16
CA ARG A 113 1.97 14.74 4.13
C ARG A 113 0.48 14.41 4.08
N TYR A 114 0.16 13.13 4.22
CA TYR A 114 -1.22 12.66 4.25
C TYR A 114 -1.90 12.94 5.60
N ALA A 115 -1.18 12.76 6.70
CA ALA A 115 -1.63 12.98 8.07
C ALA A 115 -0.62 13.87 8.82
N PRO A 116 -0.74 15.22 8.69
CA PRO A 116 0.23 16.18 9.26
C PRO A 116 0.43 16.10 10.76
N ASP A 117 -0.62 15.71 11.49
CA ASP A 117 -0.59 15.62 12.95
C ASP A 117 -0.02 14.28 13.46
N ALA A 118 0.26 13.32 12.57
CA ALA A 118 0.77 12.01 12.96
C ALA A 118 2.25 12.06 13.34
N THR A 119 2.61 11.41 14.44
CA THR A 119 4.01 11.22 14.85
C THR A 119 4.25 9.79 15.33
N PRO A 120 5.50 9.29 15.31
CA PRO A 120 5.83 7.98 15.87
C PRO A 120 5.37 7.82 17.33
N GLU A 121 5.48 8.89 18.13
CA GLU A 121 5.15 8.90 19.54
C GLU A 121 3.63 8.93 19.79
N ALA A 122 2.89 9.68 18.98
CA ALA A 122 1.43 9.77 19.06
C ALA A 122 0.73 8.56 18.41
N ASN A 123 1.41 7.87 17.49
CA ASN A 123 0.87 6.76 16.71
C ASN A 123 1.82 5.54 16.74
N PRO A 124 2.01 4.89 17.90
CA PRO A 124 2.93 3.76 18.02
C PRO A 124 2.52 2.52 17.19
N GLN A 125 1.23 2.23 17.01
CA GLN A 125 0.81 1.12 16.13
C GLN A 125 1.14 1.46 14.68
N LEU A 126 0.97 2.72 14.25
CA LEU A 126 1.38 3.19 12.94
C LEU A 126 2.89 3.13 12.72
N ASP A 127 3.70 3.52 13.70
CA ASP A 127 5.16 3.45 13.60
C ASP A 127 5.64 2.00 13.43
N GLN A 128 5.07 1.07 14.19
CA GLN A 128 5.35 -0.36 14.07
C GLN A 128 4.90 -0.90 12.69
N ALA A 129 3.71 -0.51 12.24
CA ALA A 129 3.17 -0.85 10.93
C ALA A 129 4.06 -0.33 9.79
N ALA A 130 4.64 0.87 9.93
CA ALA A 130 5.58 1.43 8.95
C ALA A 130 6.86 0.57 8.85
N GLU A 131 7.41 0.10 9.98
CA GLU A 131 8.54 -0.83 9.99
C GLU A 131 8.22 -2.14 9.28
N PHE A 132 7.07 -2.73 9.61
CA PHE A 132 6.58 -3.94 8.97
C PHE A 132 6.38 -3.78 7.46
N ALA A 133 5.81 -2.65 7.03
CA ALA A 133 5.60 -2.37 5.61
C ALA A 133 6.91 -2.26 4.83
N VAL A 134 7.93 -1.62 5.40
CA VAL A 134 9.27 -1.55 4.81
C VAL A 134 9.92 -2.93 4.71
N ARG A 135 9.82 -3.75 5.77
CA ARG A 135 10.36 -5.12 5.74
C ARG A 135 9.65 -5.97 4.69
N TYR A 136 8.32 -5.93 4.64
CA TYR A 136 7.51 -6.64 3.65
C TYR A 136 7.89 -6.22 2.22
N PHE A 137 8.06 -4.92 2.00
CA PHE A 137 8.50 -4.39 0.72
C PHE A 137 9.88 -4.93 0.32
N ASN A 138 10.86 -4.85 1.21
CA ASN A 138 12.24 -5.27 0.94
C ASN A 138 12.35 -6.78 0.65
N ASP A 139 11.57 -7.61 1.35
CA ASP A 139 11.71 -9.07 1.25
C ASP A 139 10.88 -9.67 0.10
N PHE A 140 9.74 -9.07 -0.26
CA PHE A 140 8.82 -9.67 -1.23
C PHE A 140 8.60 -8.85 -2.51
N VAL A 141 8.59 -7.52 -2.40
CA VAL A 141 8.23 -6.65 -3.51
C VAL A 141 9.49 -6.22 -4.26
N ALA A 142 10.44 -5.61 -3.56
CA ALA A 142 11.69 -5.10 -4.12
C ALA A 142 12.46 -6.14 -4.96
N PRO A 143 12.62 -7.41 -4.53
CA PRO A 143 13.38 -8.41 -5.30
C PRO A 143 12.67 -8.86 -6.58
N SER A 144 11.38 -8.60 -6.70
CA SER A 144 10.57 -8.94 -7.88
C SER A 144 10.47 -7.80 -8.89
N ARG A 145 10.98 -6.61 -8.55
CA ARG A 145 10.88 -5.45 -9.41
C ARG A 145 11.74 -5.58 -10.64
N SER A 146 11.14 -5.25 -11.77
CA SER A 146 11.82 -5.15 -13.06
C SER A 146 11.33 -3.89 -13.74
N PHE A 147 12.16 -2.86 -13.72
CA PHE A 147 11.90 -1.64 -14.47
C PHE A 147 12.19 -1.86 -15.95
N ARG A 148 11.47 -1.12 -16.80
CA ARG A 148 11.72 -1.07 -18.24
C ARG A 148 11.59 0.36 -18.75
N ALA A 149 12.19 0.62 -19.89
CA ALA A 149 11.95 1.87 -20.61
C ALA A 149 10.50 1.93 -21.15
N PRO A 150 9.90 3.13 -21.21
CA PRO A 150 8.65 3.33 -21.93
C PRO A 150 8.89 3.23 -23.44
N THR A 151 7.89 2.72 -24.17
CA THR A 151 7.78 2.85 -25.62
C THR A 151 7.49 4.30 -26.01
N ASP A 152 7.60 4.66 -27.29
CA ASP A 152 7.31 6.02 -27.76
C ASP A 152 5.87 6.46 -27.44
N LYS A 153 4.91 5.53 -27.55
CA LYS A 153 3.50 5.79 -27.20
C LYS A 153 3.33 6.04 -25.69
N GLU A 154 3.94 5.20 -24.86
CA GLU A 154 3.87 5.34 -23.40
C GLU A 154 4.59 6.61 -22.93
N ARG A 155 5.71 6.97 -23.55
CA ARG A 155 6.45 8.20 -23.31
C ARG A 155 5.58 9.43 -23.58
N ALA A 156 4.94 9.50 -24.75
CA ALA A 156 4.05 10.61 -25.10
C ALA A 156 2.89 10.75 -24.10
N ALA A 157 2.30 9.63 -23.65
CA ALA A 157 1.24 9.63 -22.66
C ALA A 157 1.73 10.07 -21.27
N MET A 158 2.93 9.65 -20.86
CA MET A 158 3.53 10.08 -19.60
C MET A 158 3.91 11.56 -19.60
N GLU A 159 4.39 12.10 -20.72
CA GLU A 159 4.66 13.53 -20.89
C GLU A 159 3.37 14.36 -20.80
N ASP A 160 2.28 13.91 -21.43
CA ASP A 160 0.96 14.52 -21.28
C ASP A 160 0.45 14.45 -19.83
N LEU A 161 0.60 13.30 -19.16
CA LEU A 161 0.25 13.18 -17.75
C LEU A 161 1.04 14.19 -16.88
N VAL A 162 2.34 14.34 -17.12
CA VAL A 162 3.17 15.34 -16.42
C VAL A 162 2.67 16.76 -16.70
N ALA A 163 2.32 17.08 -17.94
CA ALA A 163 1.80 18.40 -18.29
C ALA A 163 0.47 18.70 -17.58
N ARG A 164 -0.46 17.74 -17.54
CA ARG A 164 -1.75 17.89 -16.84
C ARG A 164 -1.59 17.99 -15.32
N LEU A 165 -0.68 17.21 -14.74
CA LEU A 165 -0.35 17.31 -13.32
C LEU A 165 0.34 18.64 -12.98
N GLY A 166 1.16 19.19 -13.88
CA GLY A 166 1.88 20.45 -13.65
C GLY A 166 0.97 21.69 -13.57
N VAL A 167 -0.26 21.60 -14.07
CA VAL A 167 -1.29 22.66 -13.98
C VAL A 167 -2.45 22.27 -13.06
N TRP A 168 -2.31 21.16 -12.33
CA TRP A 168 -3.36 20.65 -11.44
C TRP A 168 -3.51 21.51 -10.18
N ASP A 169 -4.74 21.93 -9.90
CA ASP A 169 -5.11 22.75 -8.74
C ASP A 169 -6.13 22.07 -7.81
N GLY A 170 -6.62 20.88 -8.16
CA GLY A 170 -7.62 20.12 -7.39
C GLY A 170 -7.10 19.42 -6.13
N GLY A 171 -5.90 19.79 -5.63
CA GLY A 171 -5.33 19.23 -4.41
C GLY A 171 -5.05 17.73 -4.48
N LEU A 172 -5.31 17.00 -3.39
CA LEU A 172 -5.04 15.56 -3.27
C LEU A 172 -6.31 14.71 -3.50
N ASP A 173 -7.25 15.16 -4.33
CA ASP A 173 -8.45 14.40 -4.68
C ASP A 173 -8.09 13.16 -5.54
N ALA A 174 -8.05 12.00 -4.90
CA ALA A 174 -7.71 10.73 -5.53
C ALA A 174 -8.67 10.31 -6.66
N GLU A 175 -9.94 10.69 -6.62
CA GLU A 175 -10.92 10.35 -7.66
C GLU A 175 -10.74 11.22 -8.90
N ALA A 176 -10.53 12.52 -8.68
CA ALA A 176 -10.29 13.46 -9.76
C ALA A 176 -8.93 13.21 -10.44
N LEU A 177 -7.88 12.94 -9.65
CA LEU A 177 -6.58 12.50 -10.16
C LEU A 177 -6.69 11.19 -10.95
N GLN A 178 -7.45 10.21 -10.46
CA GLN A 178 -7.66 8.98 -11.23
C GLN A 178 -8.36 9.27 -12.57
N SER A 179 -9.34 10.17 -12.58
CA SER A 179 -10.09 10.53 -13.77
C SER A 179 -9.19 11.16 -14.83
N MET A 180 -8.25 12.03 -14.41
CA MET A 180 -7.20 12.57 -15.28
C MET A 180 -6.32 11.46 -15.87
N VAL A 181 -5.82 10.53 -15.04
CA VAL A 181 -4.97 9.42 -15.50
C VAL A 181 -5.70 8.55 -16.53
N PHE A 182 -7.01 8.31 -16.33
CA PHE A 182 -7.85 7.61 -17.30
C PHE A 182 -8.01 8.39 -18.61
N ALA A 183 -8.22 9.71 -18.54
CA ALA A 183 -8.37 10.56 -19.71
C ALA A 183 -7.11 10.51 -20.59
N VAL A 184 -5.91 10.62 -19.99
CA VAL A 184 -4.63 10.46 -20.69
C VAL A 184 -4.56 9.12 -21.43
N GLY A 185 -4.88 8.01 -20.75
CA GLY A 185 -4.87 6.69 -21.40
C GLY A 185 -5.81 6.59 -22.61
N LYS A 186 -6.99 7.21 -22.53
CA LYS A 186 -7.95 7.26 -23.65
C LYS A 186 -7.47 8.15 -24.79
N ASP A 187 -6.99 9.35 -24.47
CA ASP A 187 -6.55 10.34 -25.45
C ASP A 187 -5.35 9.84 -26.27
N HIS A 188 -4.51 8.99 -25.66
CA HIS A 188 -3.39 8.31 -26.33
C HIS A 188 -3.78 6.95 -26.94
N GLY A 189 -5.06 6.59 -26.96
CA GLY A 189 -5.58 5.41 -27.66
C GLY A 189 -5.12 4.07 -27.08
N PHE A 190 -5.01 3.94 -25.76
CA PHE A 190 -4.75 2.63 -25.14
C PHE A 190 -6.03 1.79 -25.11
N GLU A 191 -6.05 0.71 -25.90
CA GLU A 191 -7.14 -0.26 -25.96
C GLU A 191 -6.57 -1.69 -25.93
N PRO A 192 -6.77 -2.44 -24.84
CA PRO A 192 -7.52 -2.10 -23.63
C PRO A 192 -6.82 -1.08 -22.73
N LEU A 193 -7.62 -0.29 -21.99
CA LEU A 193 -7.14 0.73 -21.05
C LEU A 193 -6.24 0.18 -19.93
N ARG A 194 -6.32 -1.13 -19.67
CA ARG A 194 -5.44 -1.83 -18.73
C ARG A 194 -3.97 -1.69 -19.11
N ASP A 195 -3.66 -1.67 -20.41
CA ASP A 195 -2.27 -1.61 -20.89
C ASP A 195 -1.60 -0.30 -20.51
N TRP A 196 -2.36 0.81 -20.44
CA TRP A 196 -1.88 2.08 -19.91
C TRP A 196 -1.46 1.99 -18.44
N PHE A 197 -2.29 1.35 -17.60
CA PHE A 197 -1.96 1.17 -16.19
C PHE A 197 -0.78 0.22 -16.01
N THR A 198 -0.73 -0.88 -16.78
CA THR A 198 0.43 -1.78 -16.79
C THR A 198 1.70 -1.02 -17.16
N ALA A 199 1.65 -0.14 -18.17
CA ALA A 199 2.78 0.70 -18.52
C ALA A 199 3.23 1.62 -17.37
N LEU A 200 2.29 2.31 -16.70
CA LEU A 200 2.59 3.14 -15.53
C LEU A 200 3.28 2.31 -14.43
N TYR A 201 2.79 1.12 -14.11
CA TYR A 201 3.38 0.31 -13.06
C TYR A 201 4.74 -0.28 -13.43
N GLU A 202 4.93 -0.75 -14.66
CA GLU A 202 6.19 -1.37 -15.08
C GLU A 202 7.30 -0.33 -15.22
N VAL A 203 6.96 0.85 -15.75
CA VAL A 203 7.93 1.93 -15.99
C VAL A 203 8.25 2.68 -14.70
N LEU A 204 7.26 2.97 -13.86
CA LEU A 204 7.45 3.81 -12.67
C LEU A 204 7.75 3.03 -11.39
N LEU A 205 7.23 1.80 -11.27
CA LEU A 205 7.31 1.01 -10.03
C LEU A 205 8.01 -0.36 -10.22
N GLY A 206 8.32 -0.74 -11.45
CA GLY A 206 8.93 -2.04 -11.78
C GLY A 206 8.00 -3.22 -11.50
N ALA A 207 6.68 -3.04 -11.51
CA ALA A 207 5.70 -4.09 -11.23
C ALA A 207 4.63 -4.16 -12.34
N SER A 208 4.05 -5.32 -12.59
CA SER A 208 3.00 -5.47 -13.63
C SER A 208 1.61 -4.96 -13.21
N GLN A 209 1.44 -4.69 -11.91
CA GLN A 209 0.21 -4.21 -11.31
C GLN A 209 0.52 -3.40 -10.05
N GLY A 210 -0.44 -2.57 -9.62
CA GLY A 210 -0.29 -1.73 -8.44
C GLY A 210 -1.62 -1.16 -7.94
N PRO A 211 -1.58 -0.28 -6.93
CA PRO A 211 -2.76 0.39 -6.42
C PRO A 211 -3.35 1.34 -7.46
N ARG A 212 -4.63 1.71 -7.31
CA ARG A 212 -5.27 2.73 -8.14
C ARG A 212 -4.40 3.99 -8.24
N PHE A 213 -4.02 4.36 -9.45
CA PHE A 213 -2.93 5.33 -9.69
C PHE A 213 -3.23 6.75 -9.17
N GLY A 214 -4.48 7.21 -9.23
CA GLY A 214 -4.90 8.50 -8.65
C GLY A 214 -4.78 8.54 -7.13
N GLY A 215 -5.10 7.44 -6.46
CA GLY A 215 -4.86 7.31 -5.01
C GLY A 215 -3.37 7.26 -4.68
N PHE A 216 -2.57 6.67 -5.57
CA PHE A 216 -1.12 6.72 -5.47
C PHE A 216 -0.59 8.17 -5.60
N ILE A 217 -1.05 8.96 -6.57
CA ILE A 217 -0.64 10.36 -6.73
C ILE A 217 -1.03 11.19 -5.50
N ALA A 218 -2.26 11.05 -5.02
CA ALA A 218 -2.75 11.76 -3.83
C ALA A 218 -1.89 11.49 -2.59
N LEU A 219 -1.35 10.29 -2.49
CA LEU A 219 -0.56 9.83 -1.35
C LEU A 219 0.93 10.17 -1.48
N TYR A 220 1.49 9.97 -2.67
CA TYR A 220 2.91 10.19 -2.95
C TYR A 220 3.23 11.68 -3.12
N GLY A 221 2.27 12.42 -3.68
CA GLY A 221 2.38 13.83 -4.02
C GLY A 221 2.39 14.03 -5.55
N VAL A 222 1.79 15.14 -5.98
CA VAL A 222 1.72 15.53 -7.41
C VAL A 222 3.12 15.83 -7.94
N ASP A 223 3.87 16.68 -7.24
CA ASP A 223 5.24 17.07 -7.62
C ASP A 223 6.19 15.88 -7.61
N GLU A 224 6.09 15.02 -6.60
CA GLU A 224 6.86 13.78 -6.52
C GLU A 224 6.52 12.83 -7.66
N THR A 225 5.24 12.73 -8.04
CA THR A 225 4.85 11.92 -9.19
C THR A 225 5.42 12.49 -10.48
N ILE A 226 5.38 13.81 -10.68
CA ILE A 226 6.00 14.47 -11.83
C ILE A 226 7.51 14.16 -11.87
N ALA A 227 8.21 14.29 -10.75
CA ALA A 227 9.62 13.99 -10.64
C ALA A 227 9.93 12.50 -10.92
N LEU A 228 9.09 11.58 -10.43
CA LEU A 228 9.21 10.14 -10.68
C LEU A 228 9.06 9.82 -12.17
N ILE A 229 8.05 10.40 -12.82
CA ILE A 229 7.85 10.22 -14.27
C ILE A 229 9.05 10.81 -15.02
N GLY A 230 9.53 12.00 -14.66
CA GLY A 230 10.71 12.61 -15.28
C GLY A 230 11.95 11.71 -15.23
N ARG A 231 12.24 11.11 -14.07
CA ARG A 231 13.34 10.13 -13.89
C ARG A 231 13.15 8.89 -14.76
N ALA A 232 11.93 8.36 -14.83
CA ALA A 232 11.64 7.20 -15.67
C ALA A 232 11.83 7.51 -17.16
N LEU A 233 11.40 8.69 -17.61
CA LEU A 233 11.57 9.16 -18.98
C LEU A 233 13.05 9.40 -19.33
N ALA A 234 13.88 9.79 -18.36
CA ALA A 234 15.33 9.94 -18.50
C ALA A 234 16.09 8.60 -18.49
N GLY A 235 15.44 7.51 -18.07
CA GLY A 235 16.03 6.17 -17.97
C GLY A 235 16.65 5.82 -16.61
N ASP A 236 16.53 6.71 -15.62
CA ASP A 236 17.19 6.57 -14.30
C ASP A 236 16.66 5.41 -13.46
N LEU A 237 15.49 4.86 -13.80
CA LEU A 237 14.87 3.75 -13.06
C LEU A 237 15.23 2.37 -13.64
N ALA A 238 15.60 2.31 -14.91
CA ALA A 238 15.92 1.06 -15.62
C ALA A 238 17.43 0.76 -15.65
N ALA A 239 18.24 1.63 -15.04
CA ALA A 239 19.70 1.58 -15.01
C ALA A 239 20.26 0.74 -13.84
#